data_AF-G4YYD2-F1
#
_entry.id   AF-G4YYD2-F1
#
_cell.length_a   1.000
_cell.length_b   1.000
_cell.length_c   1.000
_cell.angle_alpha   90.00
_cell.angle_beta   90.00
_cell.angle_gamma   90.00
#
_symmetry.space_group_name_H-M   'P 1'
#
loop_
_entity.id
_entity.type
_entity.pdbx_description
1 polymer ?
#
loop_
_entity_poly.entity_id
_entity_poly.type
_entity_poly.pdbx_seq_one_letter_code
_entity_poly.pdbx_strand_id
1 'polypeptide(L)'
;MTRTATARAQGLLGEQELRVCVACGRSLAAKAFSRHQQLKPSPKCKACVDKSKVEGDAQPRLKRCVQCFQSLPKTSFSKRQAQLLEGKCAACVQELNRLAAASPAHVASKWTFDQHYRVCHRGKNGGVSVRVKHNIASPLLGCIPLGRVFRATAPICNEQGDPMVRLEGPHLPSVVVRDEAKLSSKEDDGVERQIKEAWVPCRSLRNEILLEHHEGPFVADEDNSTTRRFFRCVVEGCKVRERADLEHSELGYVLYGDVVEVVEATVASDGVVFLRLHDRYFDGPAWVVERSLDNESVLNEVEGPWVSSSATPRKETYRCVQDSGAPVRMEPELAAPPVGRIPCGALVTVVERAITEQRQVFLRIVDSDAHEDPDYVSEGGQWVIETSTCCASVVIKTK
;
A
#
# COMPACT_ATOMS: atom_id res chain seq x y z
N MET A 1 19.72 -84.13 -17.88
CA MET A 1 18.85 -83.32 -18.77
C MET A 1 18.05 -82.39 -17.88
N THR A 2 18.60 -81.38 -17.20
CA THR A 2 19.24 -80.14 -17.68
C THR A 2 18.40 -79.37 -18.71
N ARG A 3 17.73 -78.30 -18.27
CA ARG A 3 17.92 -76.92 -18.77
C ARG A 3 17.04 -75.89 -18.06
N THR A 4 17.50 -75.47 -16.87
CA THR A 4 17.41 -74.10 -16.38
C THR A 4 18.55 -73.29 -17.02
N ALA A 5 18.36 -72.71 -18.22
CA ALA A 5 19.40 -71.86 -18.85
C ALA A 5 18.94 -70.99 -20.04
N THR A 6 17.68 -70.55 -20.13
CA THR A 6 17.24 -69.77 -21.32
C THR A 6 16.44 -68.51 -21.02
N ALA A 7 16.52 -67.97 -19.80
CA ALA A 7 15.95 -66.66 -19.45
C ALA A 7 17.00 -65.58 -19.09
N ARG A 8 18.29 -65.87 -19.27
CA ARG A 8 19.40 -64.93 -18.99
C ARG A 8 20.52 -65.06 -20.02
N ALA A 9 20.27 -64.70 -21.29
CA ALA A 9 21.31 -64.37 -22.27
C ALA A 9 20.73 -63.93 -23.63
N GLN A 10 20.08 -62.76 -23.68
CA GLN A 10 20.06 -61.93 -24.89
C GLN A 10 20.18 -60.46 -24.46
N GLY A 11 21.36 -60.14 -23.91
CA GLY A 11 21.89 -58.79 -24.06
C GLY A 11 22.54 -58.68 -25.44
N LEU A 12 22.67 -57.43 -25.88
CA LEU A 12 23.52 -56.98 -26.99
C LEU A 12 22.89 -57.10 -28.38
N LEU A 13 22.03 -56.14 -28.72
CA LEU A 13 22.06 -55.37 -29.97
C LEU A 13 21.09 -54.18 -29.79
N GLY A 14 21.36 -53.34 -28.77
CA GLY A 14 20.75 -52.02 -28.72
C GLY A 14 21.49 -51.15 -29.71
N GLU A 15 20.86 -50.84 -30.84
CA GLU A 15 21.35 -49.87 -31.81
C GLU A 15 21.86 -48.63 -31.06
N GLN A 16 23.17 -48.40 -31.13
CA GLN A 16 23.76 -47.18 -30.58
C GLN A 16 23.30 -46.03 -31.45
N GLU A 17 22.18 -45.41 -31.09
CA GLU A 17 21.71 -44.18 -31.71
C GLU A 17 22.78 -43.09 -31.45
N LEU A 18 23.68 -42.93 -32.41
CA LEU A 18 24.73 -41.92 -32.39
C LEU A 18 24.10 -40.58 -32.72
N ARG A 19 24.34 -39.57 -31.88
CA ARG A 19 23.85 -38.21 -32.08
C ARG A 19 25.01 -37.25 -32.30
N VAL A 20 24.82 -36.30 -33.21
CA VAL A 20 25.83 -35.30 -33.55
C VAL A 20 25.72 -34.13 -32.59
N CYS A 21 26.82 -33.80 -31.91
CA CYS A 21 26.89 -32.59 -31.08
C CYS A 21 26.97 -31.35 -31.97
N VAL A 22 26.02 -30.41 -31.83
CA VAL A 22 26.00 -29.17 -32.63
C VAL A 22 27.21 -28.25 -32.38
N ALA A 23 27.87 -28.38 -31.22
CA ALA A 23 28.98 -27.50 -30.83
C ALA A 23 30.37 -28.02 -31.28
N CYS A 24 30.55 -29.33 -31.45
CA CYS A 24 31.84 -29.90 -31.85
C CYS A 24 31.77 -30.82 -33.07
N GLY A 25 30.59 -31.00 -33.66
CA GLY A 25 30.36 -31.81 -34.87
C GLY A 25 30.56 -33.32 -34.70
N ARG A 26 30.91 -33.80 -33.48
CA ARG A 26 31.21 -35.22 -33.26
C ARG A 26 29.94 -36.05 -33.07
N SER A 27 29.87 -37.18 -33.77
CA SER A 27 28.88 -38.25 -33.55
C SER A 27 29.25 -39.03 -32.30
N LEU A 28 28.39 -38.97 -31.27
CA LEU A 28 28.64 -39.57 -29.96
C LEU A 28 27.44 -40.40 -29.53
N ALA A 29 27.68 -41.44 -28.72
CA ALA A 29 26.60 -42.24 -28.15
C ALA A 29 25.67 -41.39 -27.27
N ALA A 30 24.38 -41.74 -27.21
CA ALA A 30 23.36 -41.00 -26.43
C ALA A 30 23.81 -40.68 -24.98
N LYS A 31 24.56 -41.57 -24.32
CA LYS A 31 25.11 -41.37 -22.97
C LYS A 31 26.05 -40.17 -22.80
N ALA A 32 26.66 -39.70 -23.90
CA ALA A 32 27.51 -38.50 -23.94
C ALA A 32 26.69 -37.20 -23.86
N PHE A 33 25.36 -37.29 -23.96
CA PHE A 33 24.41 -36.20 -23.80
C PHE A 33 23.65 -36.39 -22.48
N SER A 34 23.24 -35.29 -21.84
CA SER A 34 22.33 -35.38 -20.69
C SER A 34 20.91 -35.70 -21.16
N ARG A 35 20.07 -36.28 -20.30
CA ARG A 35 18.66 -36.58 -20.64
C ARG A 35 17.94 -35.37 -21.25
N HIS A 36 18.16 -34.17 -20.69
CA HIS A 36 17.55 -32.94 -21.21
C HIS A 36 18.12 -32.50 -22.57
N GLN A 37 19.41 -32.76 -22.85
CA GLN A 37 20.01 -32.46 -24.15
C GLN A 37 19.56 -33.45 -25.23
N GLN A 38 19.29 -34.71 -24.87
CA GLN A 38 18.75 -35.71 -25.79
C GLN A 38 17.34 -35.36 -26.31
N LEU A 39 16.58 -34.52 -25.60
CA LEU A 39 15.26 -34.08 -26.03
C LEU A 39 15.29 -32.85 -26.95
N LYS A 40 16.47 -32.25 -27.18
CA LYS A 40 16.60 -31.03 -28.00
C LYS A 40 16.89 -31.37 -29.46
N PRO A 41 16.35 -30.59 -30.42
CA PRO A 41 16.64 -30.77 -31.84
C PRO A 41 18.11 -30.49 -32.19
N SER A 42 18.80 -29.68 -31.40
CA SER A 42 20.23 -29.35 -31.55
C SER A 42 21.02 -29.68 -30.27
N PRO A 43 21.32 -30.97 -30.02
CA PRO A 43 21.91 -31.42 -28.77
C PRO A 43 23.39 -31.04 -28.64
N LYS A 44 23.82 -30.61 -27.45
CA LYS A 44 25.24 -30.42 -27.10
C LYS A 44 25.72 -31.54 -26.18
N CYS A 45 26.90 -32.10 -26.44
CA CYS A 45 27.50 -33.10 -25.57
C CYS A 45 27.91 -32.48 -24.22
N LYS A 46 27.99 -33.31 -23.17
CA LYS A 46 28.29 -32.86 -21.80
C LYS A 46 29.57 -32.01 -21.73
N ALA A 47 30.64 -32.43 -22.42
CA ALA A 47 31.91 -31.70 -22.47
C ALA A 47 31.79 -30.30 -23.09
N CYS A 48 31.00 -30.14 -24.16
CA CYS A 48 30.77 -28.84 -24.78
C CYS A 48 29.88 -27.93 -23.91
N VAL A 49 28.91 -28.52 -23.20
CA VAL A 49 28.08 -27.77 -22.23
C VAL A 49 28.95 -27.25 -21.10
N ASP A 50 29.86 -28.06 -20.58
CA ASP A 50 30.72 -27.65 -19.47
C ASP A 50 31.78 -26.62 -19.91
N LYS A 51 32.36 -26.74 -21.11
CA LYS A 51 33.21 -25.67 -21.68
C LYS A 51 32.49 -24.32 -21.81
N SER A 52 31.24 -24.34 -22.29
CA SER A 52 30.45 -23.10 -22.43
C SER A 52 30.07 -22.44 -21.09
N LYS A 53 30.11 -23.17 -19.98
CA LYS A 53 29.94 -22.58 -18.64
C LYS A 53 31.20 -21.87 -18.17
N VAL A 54 32.37 -22.44 -18.46
CA VAL A 54 33.67 -21.89 -18.03
C VAL A 54 34.02 -20.62 -18.80
N GLU A 55 33.74 -20.55 -20.11
CA GLU A 55 33.99 -19.35 -20.92
C GLU A 55 33.02 -18.18 -20.60
N GLY A 56 31.84 -18.47 -20.06
CA GLY A 56 30.85 -17.46 -19.65
C GLY A 56 31.08 -16.82 -18.27
N ASP A 57 32.07 -17.30 -17.51
CA ASP A 57 32.41 -16.86 -16.13
C ASP A 57 33.62 -15.90 -16.08
N ALA A 58 34.30 -15.64 -17.20
CA ALA A 58 35.54 -14.85 -17.22
C ALA A 58 35.35 -13.31 -17.12
N GLN A 59 34.11 -12.79 -17.23
CA GLN A 59 33.81 -11.39 -16.88
C GLN A 59 33.07 -11.36 -15.54
N PRO A 60 33.59 -10.65 -14.51
CA PRO A 60 32.89 -10.54 -13.24
C PRO A 60 31.58 -9.82 -13.48
N ARG A 61 30.46 -10.54 -13.43
CA ARG A 61 29.12 -9.95 -13.54
C ARG A 61 28.93 -9.00 -12.37
N LEU A 62 29.17 -7.71 -12.63
CA LEU A 62 28.96 -6.65 -11.66
C LEU A 62 27.46 -6.48 -11.42
N LYS A 63 27.12 -6.19 -10.18
CA LYS A 63 25.75 -5.89 -9.75
C LYS A 63 25.77 -4.55 -9.04
N ARG A 64 24.83 -3.67 -9.40
CA ARG A 64 24.70 -2.36 -8.76
C ARG A 64 24.01 -2.51 -7.40
N CYS A 65 24.66 -2.05 -6.34
CA CYS A 65 24.05 -1.97 -5.02
C CYS A 65 23.03 -0.83 -5.01
N VAL A 66 21.80 -1.07 -4.56
CA VAL A 66 20.77 -0.01 -4.53
C VAL A 66 20.93 1.00 -3.39
N GLN A 67 21.76 0.70 -2.37
CA GLN A 67 21.99 1.59 -1.24
C GLN A 67 23.12 2.59 -1.50
N CYS A 68 24.25 2.13 -2.02
CA CYS A 68 25.42 2.98 -2.30
C CYS A 68 25.61 3.27 -3.79
N PHE A 69 24.74 2.75 -4.66
CA PHE A 69 24.78 2.90 -6.12
C PHE A 69 26.06 2.42 -6.82
N GLN A 70 26.97 1.76 -6.11
CA GLN A 70 28.22 1.21 -6.66
C GLN A 70 27.99 -0.11 -7.39
N SER A 71 28.66 -0.28 -8.54
CA SER A 71 28.72 -1.54 -9.28
C SER A 71 29.80 -2.45 -8.69
N LEU A 72 29.37 -3.49 -7.97
CA LEU A 72 30.26 -4.36 -7.20
C LEU A 72 30.19 -5.80 -7.71
N PRO A 73 31.24 -6.61 -7.51
CA PRO A 73 31.19 -8.04 -7.79
C PRO A 73 30.03 -8.72 -7.05
N LYS A 74 29.40 -9.74 -7.66
CA LYS A 74 28.33 -10.52 -7.00
C LYS A 74 28.74 -11.11 -5.65
N THR A 75 30.03 -11.34 -5.40
CA THR A 75 30.58 -11.81 -4.13
C THR A 75 30.49 -10.76 -3.01
N SER A 76 30.37 -9.47 -3.35
CA SER A 76 30.10 -8.39 -2.39
C SER A 76 28.65 -8.36 -1.90
N PHE A 77 27.82 -9.27 -2.40
CA PHE A 77 26.44 -9.47 -1.98
C PHE A 77 26.34 -10.84 -1.31
N SER A 78 25.50 -10.97 -0.27
CA SER A 78 25.16 -12.31 0.23
C SER A 78 24.48 -13.11 -0.89
N LYS A 79 24.51 -14.46 -0.80
CA LYS A 79 23.87 -15.34 -1.81
C LYS A 79 22.43 -14.91 -2.14
N ARG A 80 21.68 -14.45 -1.13
CA ARG A 80 20.33 -13.90 -1.28
C ARG A 80 20.32 -12.52 -1.94
N GLN A 81 21.12 -11.58 -1.46
CA GLN A 81 21.20 -10.23 -2.03
C GLN A 81 21.69 -10.25 -3.48
N ALA A 82 22.48 -11.24 -3.89
CA ALA A 82 22.93 -11.43 -5.27
C ALA A 82 21.80 -11.85 -6.23
N GLN A 83 20.72 -12.46 -5.73
CA GLN A 83 19.57 -12.95 -6.52
C GLN A 83 18.42 -11.94 -6.66
N LEU A 84 18.29 -10.97 -5.75
CA LEU A 84 17.25 -9.92 -5.84
C LEU A 84 17.46 -9.01 -7.06
N LEU A 85 16.41 -8.41 -7.62
CA LEU A 85 16.60 -7.39 -8.67
C LEU A 85 17.36 -6.18 -8.10
N GLU A 86 16.99 -5.78 -6.88
CA GLU A 86 17.52 -4.64 -6.13
C GLU A 86 18.33 -5.10 -4.91
N GLY A 87 19.52 -5.64 -5.16
CA GLY A 87 20.39 -6.14 -4.09
C GLY A 87 21.14 -5.02 -3.36
N LYS A 88 21.37 -5.17 -2.05
CA LYS A 88 22.30 -4.36 -1.25
C LYS A 88 23.60 -5.12 -1.00
N CYS A 89 24.74 -4.43 -1.08
CA CYS A 89 26.03 -5.04 -0.76
C CYS A 89 26.14 -5.32 0.75
N ALA A 90 26.99 -6.27 1.12
CA ALA A 90 27.15 -6.71 2.50
C ALA A 90 27.51 -5.56 3.46
N ALA A 91 28.35 -4.62 3.03
CA ALA A 91 28.74 -3.44 3.80
C ALA A 91 27.53 -2.54 4.13
N CYS A 92 26.68 -2.24 3.14
CA CYS A 92 25.47 -1.46 3.36
C CYS A 92 24.47 -2.16 4.28
N VAL A 93 24.36 -3.49 4.21
CA VAL A 93 23.49 -4.26 5.11
C VAL A 93 24.00 -4.20 6.55
N GLN A 94 25.31 -4.33 6.77
CA GLN A 94 25.92 -4.22 8.10
C GLN A 94 25.72 -2.84 8.72
N GLU A 95 25.88 -1.77 7.94
CA GLU A 95 25.71 -0.41 8.43
C GLU A 95 24.26 -0.11 8.81
N LEU A 96 23.28 -0.57 8.01
CA LEU A 96 21.86 -0.44 8.34
C LEU A 96 21.51 -1.18 9.64
N ASN A 97 22.08 -2.37 9.86
CA ASN A 97 21.87 -3.12 11.10
C ASN A 97 22.51 -2.42 12.30
N ARG A 98 23.68 -1.81 12.13
CA ARG A 98 24.34 -1.03 13.18
C ARG A 98 23.53 0.21 13.57
N LEU A 99 22.98 0.92 12.59
CA LEU A 99 22.11 2.08 12.83
C LEU A 99 20.79 1.68 13.51
N ALA A 100 20.21 0.53 13.14
CA ALA A 100 19.03 -0.01 13.81
C ALA A 100 19.31 -0.37 15.28
N ALA A 101 20.48 -0.96 15.58
CA ALA A 101 20.88 -1.33 16.94
C ALA A 101 21.26 -0.12 17.82
N ALA A 102 21.72 0.98 17.21
CA ALA A 102 22.10 2.21 17.90
C ALA A 102 20.92 3.18 18.13
N SER A 103 19.72 2.85 17.63
CA SER A 103 18.55 3.70 17.79
C SER A 103 18.02 3.65 19.25
N PRO A 104 17.81 4.80 19.92
CA PRO A 104 17.25 4.87 21.28
C PRO A 104 15.83 4.29 21.41
N ALA A 105 15.18 3.96 20.30
CA ALA A 105 13.85 3.34 20.25
C ALA A 105 13.78 1.94 20.91
N HIS A 106 14.90 1.37 21.35
CA HIS A 106 14.93 0.04 21.94
C HIS A 106 14.86 -0.03 23.47
N VAL A 107 14.79 1.08 24.20
CA VAL A 107 14.65 1.05 25.67
C VAL A 107 13.75 2.17 26.17
N ALA A 108 12.44 1.90 26.24
CA ALA A 108 11.53 2.30 27.32
C ALA A 108 10.08 2.10 26.85
N SER A 109 9.38 1.26 27.59
CA SER A 109 7.93 1.19 27.67
C SER A 109 7.27 2.58 27.69
N LYS A 110 6.74 3.01 26.54
CA LYS A 110 5.60 3.91 26.40
C LYS A 110 4.96 3.61 25.05
N TRP A 111 3.79 3.00 25.11
CA TRP A 111 3.03 2.61 23.94
C TRP A 111 2.45 3.89 23.33
N THR A 112 2.76 4.18 22.08
CA THR A 112 1.95 5.09 21.27
C THR A 112 1.17 4.25 20.27
N PHE A 113 -0.09 4.61 20.06
CA PHE A 113 -1.04 3.91 19.18
C PHE A 113 -0.59 3.82 17.71
N ASP A 114 0.54 4.42 17.39
CA ASP A 114 0.79 5.08 16.11
C ASP A 114 1.73 4.32 15.16
N GLN A 115 2.23 3.15 15.55
CA GLN A 115 3.42 2.62 14.86
C GLN A 115 3.24 1.38 14.00
N HIS A 116 2.05 0.76 13.93
CA HIS A 116 1.95 -0.53 13.21
C HIS A 116 0.61 -0.85 12.54
N TYR A 117 -0.22 0.14 12.18
CA TYR A 117 -1.35 -0.08 11.29
C TYR A 117 -0.86 -0.47 9.90
N ARG A 118 -1.28 -1.64 9.41
CA ARG A 118 -0.80 -2.21 8.14
C ARG A 118 -1.97 -2.70 7.32
N VAL A 119 -1.90 -2.45 6.02
CA VAL A 119 -2.98 -2.68 5.07
C VAL A 119 -2.68 -3.92 4.22
N CYS A 120 -3.72 -4.71 3.98
CA CYS A 120 -3.62 -5.94 3.23
C CYS A 120 -3.53 -5.71 1.71
N HIS A 121 -2.55 -6.33 1.03
CA HIS A 121 -2.42 -6.29 -0.42
C HIS A 121 -2.31 -7.68 -1.06
N ARG A 122 -2.96 -7.79 -2.23
CA ARG A 122 -2.99 -8.86 -3.24
C ARG A 122 -2.14 -10.11 -2.95
N GLY A 123 -2.78 -11.11 -2.34
CA GLY A 123 -2.48 -12.53 -2.57
C GLY A 123 -3.39 -13.12 -3.65
N LYS A 124 -3.08 -14.34 -4.13
CA LYS A 124 -3.94 -15.07 -5.09
C LYS A 124 -5.37 -15.33 -4.59
N ASN A 125 -5.61 -15.16 -3.27
CA ASN A 125 -6.86 -15.46 -2.59
C ASN A 125 -7.52 -14.21 -1.99
N GLY A 126 -7.29 -13.00 -2.52
CA GLY A 126 -8.01 -11.80 -2.08
C GLY A 126 -7.66 -11.29 -0.67
N GLY A 127 -6.42 -11.49 -0.22
CA GLY A 127 -5.97 -11.03 1.11
C GLY A 127 -4.48 -11.30 1.39
N VAL A 128 -4.04 -11.02 2.61
CA VAL A 128 -2.66 -11.23 3.08
C VAL A 128 -2.54 -12.54 3.85
N SER A 129 -1.68 -13.42 3.36
CA SER A 129 -1.38 -14.70 3.99
C SER A 129 -0.72 -14.54 5.37
N VAL A 130 -1.34 -15.16 6.38
CA VAL A 130 -0.83 -15.24 7.75
C VAL A 130 -0.19 -16.61 7.95
N ARG A 131 0.95 -16.64 8.65
CA ARG A 131 1.83 -17.79 8.83
C ARG A 131 1.93 -18.15 10.31
N VAL A 132 2.07 -19.44 10.63
CA VAL A 132 2.16 -19.91 12.02
C VAL A 132 3.54 -19.69 12.66
N LYS A 133 4.55 -19.24 11.90
CA LYS A 133 5.92 -19.00 12.39
C LYS A 133 6.55 -17.84 11.61
N HIS A 134 7.64 -17.31 12.17
CA HIS A 134 8.54 -16.33 11.57
C HIS A 134 9.34 -16.89 10.38
N ASN A 135 8.66 -17.50 9.41
CA ASN A 135 9.26 -18.09 8.22
C ASN A 135 8.24 -18.07 7.06
N ILE A 136 8.68 -17.62 5.89
CA ILE A 136 7.85 -17.57 4.68
C ILE A 136 7.36 -18.95 4.22
N ALA A 137 8.16 -19.99 4.47
CA ALA A 137 7.83 -21.38 4.13
C ALA A 137 6.93 -22.05 5.18
N SER A 138 6.63 -21.36 6.28
CA SER A 138 5.76 -21.87 7.33
C SER A 138 4.34 -22.10 6.81
N PRO A 139 3.60 -23.09 7.35
CA PRO A 139 2.18 -23.27 7.04
C PRO A 139 1.37 -21.97 7.18
N LEU A 140 0.35 -21.85 6.32
CA LEU A 140 -0.62 -20.77 6.44
C LEU A 140 -1.52 -21.03 7.65
N LEU A 141 -1.67 -20.02 8.49
CA LEU A 141 -2.70 -19.96 9.52
C LEU A 141 -4.05 -19.56 8.90
N GLY A 142 -4.02 -18.68 7.90
CA GLY A 142 -5.20 -18.11 7.25
C GLY A 142 -4.80 -16.92 6.38
N CYS A 143 -5.75 -16.02 6.13
CA CYS A 143 -5.52 -14.74 5.48
C CYS A 143 -6.23 -13.59 6.20
N ILE A 144 -5.68 -12.39 6.08
CA ILE A 144 -6.37 -11.15 6.43
C ILE A 144 -7.00 -10.61 5.14
N PRO A 145 -8.32 -10.33 5.09
CA PRO A 145 -8.97 -9.75 3.92
C PRO A 145 -8.36 -8.39 3.51
N LEU A 146 -8.57 -8.01 2.25
CA LEU A 146 -8.19 -6.67 1.76
C LEU A 146 -8.95 -5.57 2.51
N GLY A 147 -8.35 -4.37 2.55
CA GLY A 147 -8.93 -3.19 3.20
C GLY A 147 -9.01 -3.29 4.73
N ARG A 148 -8.38 -4.31 5.34
CA ARG A 148 -8.29 -4.45 6.79
C ARG A 148 -6.99 -3.87 7.32
N VAL A 149 -7.11 -3.18 8.44
CA VAL A 149 -5.97 -2.78 9.26
C VAL A 149 -5.79 -3.73 10.42
N PHE A 150 -4.53 -3.96 10.78
CA PHE A 150 -4.17 -4.78 11.91
C PHE A 150 -2.97 -4.18 12.64
N ARG A 151 -2.84 -4.50 13.93
CA ARG A 151 -1.67 -4.14 14.72
C ARG A 151 -0.62 -5.24 14.60
N ALA A 152 0.65 -4.85 14.56
CA ALA A 152 1.75 -5.79 14.44
C ALA A 152 3.01 -5.28 15.15
N THR A 153 4.02 -6.13 15.29
CA THR A 153 5.35 -5.71 15.75
C THR A 153 6.07 -4.88 14.70
N ALA A 154 7.20 -4.29 15.11
CA ALA A 154 8.21 -3.82 14.17
C ALA A 154 8.64 -4.96 13.22
N PRO A 155 9.11 -4.65 12.00
CA PRO A 155 9.65 -5.66 11.08
C PRO A 155 10.82 -6.42 11.70
N ILE A 156 10.72 -7.75 11.74
CA ILE A 156 11.75 -8.67 12.19
C ILE A 156 12.19 -9.51 11.00
N CYS A 157 13.49 -9.55 10.71
CA CYS A 157 14.04 -10.39 9.65
C CYS A 157 14.20 -11.83 10.14
N ASN A 158 13.68 -12.80 9.39
CA ASN A 158 13.92 -14.22 9.69
C ASN A 158 15.36 -14.65 9.34
N GLU A 159 15.71 -15.90 9.63
CA GLU A 159 17.03 -16.48 9.34
C GLU A 159 17.43 -16.36 7.85
N GLN A 160 16.44 -16.33 6.97
CA GLN A 160 16.67 -16.15 5.53
C GLN A 160 16.87 -14.67 5.18
N GLY A 161 16.50 -13.71 6.03
CA GLY A 161 16.53 -12.27 5.80
C GLY A 161 15.25 -11.70 5.20
N ASP A 162 14.11 -12.42 5.27
CA ASP A 162 12.80 -11.87 4.91
C ASP A 162 12.25 -11.06 6.10
N PRO A 163 11.93 -9.77 5.92
CA PRO A 163 11.23 -9.02 6.94
C PRO A 163 9.79 -9.52 7.07
N MET A 164 9.40 -9.81 8.30
CA MET A 164 8.05 -10.21 8.67
C MET A 164 7.62 -9.44 9.91
N VAL A 165 6.31 -9.32 10.11
CA VAL A 165 5.74 -8.77 11.33
C VAL A 165 4.90 -9.81 12.03
N ARG A 166 4.92 -9.81 13.36
CA ARG A 166 3.99 -10.60 14.15
C ARG A 166 2.74 -9.76 14.40
N LEU A 167 1.57 -10.31 14.14
CA LEU A 167 0.31 -9.66 14.46
C LEU A 167 0.12 -9.62 15.98
N GLU A 168 -0.37 -8.50 16.50
CA GLU A 168 -0.61 -8.29 17.93
C GLU A 168 -1.98 -7.66 18.18
N GLY A 169 -2.58 -7.87 19.36
CA GLY A 169 -3.80 -7.18 19.78
C GLY A 169 -5.03 -8.08 19.99
N PRO A 170 -6.12 -7.52 20.54
CA PRO A 170 -7.31 -8.29 20.93
C PRO A 170 -8.14 -8.80 19.75
N HIS A 171 -7.99 -8.21 18.55
CA HIS A 171 -8.80 -8.51 17.37
C HIS A 171 -8.20 -9.61 16.47
N LEU A 172 -7.07 -10.21 16.87
CA LEU A 172 -6.36 -11.21 16.06
C LEU A 172 -7.19 -12.40 15.58
N PRO A 173 -8.07 -13.01 16.40
CA PRO A 173 -8.87 -14.15 15.95
C PRO A 173 -9.89 -13.76 14.87
N SER A 174 -10.41 -12.54 14.95
CA SER A 174 -11.47 -12.02 14.08
C SER A 174 -10.93 -11.49 12.74
N VAL A 175 -9.70 -11.00 12.72
CA VAL A 175 -9.06 -10.43 11.52
C VAL A 175 -8.50 -11.51 10.59
N VAL A 176 -8.21 -12.72 11.10
CA VAL A 176 -7.63 -13.82 10.32
C VAL A 176 -8.71 -14.83 9.92
N VAL A 177 -9.12 -14.80 8.66
CA VAL A 177 -10.03 -15.78 8.07
C VAL A 177 -9.28 -17.06 7.76
N ARG A 178 -9.80 -18.21 8.19
CA ARG A 178 -9.22 -19.53 7.93
C ARG A 178 -9.96 -20.20 6.78
N ASP A 179 -9.22 -20.81 5.86
CA ASP A 179 -9.82 -21.71 4.87
C ASP A 179 -10.31 -22.97 5.60
N GLU A 180 -11.63 -23.11 5.80
CA GLU A 180 -12.26 -24.22 6.54
C GLU A 180 -12.05 -25.61 5.91
N ALA A 181 -11.41 -25.71 4.76
CA ALA A 181 -11.36 -26.95 3.99
C ALA A 181 -10.34 -28.01 4.47
N LYS A 182 -9.53 -27.81 5.53
CA LYS A 182 -8.45 -28.77 5.87
C LYS A 182 -8.20 -29.13 7.33
N LEU A 183 -8.97 -28.68 8.30
CA LEU A 183 -8.75 -29.05 9.71
C LEU A 183 -10.02 -29.57 10.38
N SER A 184 -10.53 -30.68 9.86
CA SER A 184 -11.36 -31.58 10.67
C SER A 184 -10.48 -32.22 11.75
N SER A 185 -10.92 -32.09 13.01
CA SER A 185 -10.48 -32.84 14.19
C SER A 185 -9.06 -32.57 14.70
N LYS A 186 -8.93 -31.67 15.69
CA LYS A 186 -8.35 -31.99 17.00
C LYS A 186 -8.57 -30.82 17.97
N GLU A 187 -8.94 -31.19 19.19
CA GLU A 187 -9.52 -30.37 20.25
C GLU A 187 -8.72 -29.11 20.64
N ASP A 188 -9.50 -28.15 21.12
CA ASP A 188 -9.32 -26.74 21.53
C ASP A 188 -7.98 -26.22 22.10
N ASP A 189 -7.01 -27.03 22.50
CA ASP A 189 -5.83 -26.50 23.24
C ASP A 189 -4.64 -26.08 22.35
N GLY A 190 -4.58 -26.59 21.11
CA GLY A 190 -3.52 -26.25 20.15
C GLY A 190 -3.82 -25.01 19.31
N VAL A 191 -5.10 -24.64 19.22
CA VAL A 191 -5.62 -23.62 18.31
C VAL A 191 -5.37 -22.21 18.84
N GLU A 192 -5.55 -22.00 20.16
CA GLU A 192 -5.21 -20.73 20.81
C GLU A 192 -3.71 -20.45 20.76
N ARG A 193 -2.86 -21.47 20.96
CA ARG A 193 -1.40 -21.31 20.89
C ARG A 193 -0.91 -20.89 19.51
N GLN A 194 -1.57 -21.33 18.43
CA GLN A 194 -1.22 -20.93 17.06
C GLN A 194 -1.61 -19.48 16.73
N ILE A 195 -2.67 -18.95 17.34
CA ILE A 195 -3.07 -17.54 17.16
C ILE A 195 -2.11 -16.60 17.89
N LYS A 196 -1.44 -17.06 18.96
CA LYS A 196 -0.39 -16.28 19.66
C LYS A 196 0.82 -15.96 18.76
N GLU A 197 1.04 -16.74 17.70
CA GLU A 197 2.17 -16.55 16.76
C GLU A 197 1.68 -16.44 15.31
N ALA A 198 0.97 -15.37 15.01
CA ALA A 198 0.51 -15.05 13.67
C ALA A 198 1.50 -14.10 12.95
N TRP A 199 2.09 -14.53 11.84
CA TRP A 199 3.16 -13.81 11.15
C TRP A 199 2.78 -13.43 9.73
N VAL A 200 3.10 -12.21 9.33
CA VAL A 200 2.83 -11.69 7.99
C VAL A 200 4.13 -11.26 7.31
N PRO A 201 4.41 -11.71 6.08
CA PRO A 201 5.56 -11.24 5.33
C PRO A 201 5.39 -9.75 4.96
N CYS A 202 6.38 -8.90 5.22
CA CYS A 202 6.28 -7.48 4.89
C CYS A 202 6.09 -7.24 3.39
N ARG A 203 6.58 -8.13 2.53
CA ARG A 203 6.37 -8.07 1.06
C ARG A 203 4.94 -8.34 0.61
N SER A 204 4.12 -8.94 1.48
CA SER A 204 2.67 -9.13 1.25
C SER A 204 1.87 -7.91 1.70
N LEU A 205 2.53 -6.96 2.36
CA LEU A 205 2.01 -5.64 2.64
C LEU A 205 2.55 -4.76 1.52
N ARG A 206 1.69 -4.22 0.65
CA ARG A 206 2.21 -3.21 -0.28
C ARG A 206 2.61 -2.02 0.57
N ASN A 207 3.87 -1.64 0.40
CA ASN A 207 4.28 -0.28 0.11
C ASN A 207 5.70 -0.38 -0.44
N GLU A 208 5.81 -0.30 -1.77
CA GLU A 208 7.06 0.16 -2.35
C GLU A 208 7.23 1.61 -1.83
N ILE A 209 7.98 1.72 -0.73
CA ILE A 209 8.55 2.93 -0.12
C ILE A 209 7.75 3.67 0.97
N LEU A 210 6.43 3.58 1.10
CA LEU A 210 5.71 4.37 2.14
C LEU A 210 4.69 3.55 2.92
N LEU A 211 5.05 3.01 4.09
CA LEU A 211 4.05 2.70 5.13
C LEU A 211 3.17 3.96 5.29
N GLU A 212 1.94 3.94 4.79
CA GLU A 212 1.03 5.07 4.97
C GLU A 212 0.83 5.24 6.48
N HIS A 213 1.18 6.42 6.98
CA HIS A 213 0.94 6.77 8.37
C HIS A 213 -0.57 6.86 8.54
N HIS A 214 -1.14 5.82 9.15
CA HIS A 214 -2.52 5.83 9.61
C HIS A 214 -2.46 6.21 11.08
N GLU A 215 -2.93 7.42 11.40
CA GLU A 215 -2.87 8.02 12.75
C GLU A 215 -3.66 7.25 13.82
N GLY A 216 -4.29 6.15 13.43
CA GLY A 216 -4.96 5.23 14.31
C GLY A 216 -6.34 5.74 14.74
N PRO A 217 -7.01 5.01 15.64
CA PRO A 217 -8.22 5.49 16.26
C PRO A 217 -7.88 6.73 17.10
N PHE A 218 -8.66 7.77 16.92
CA PHE A 218 -8.56 9.01 17.67
C PHE A 218 -9.95 9.43 18.11
N VAL A 219 -10.01 10.25 19.16
CA VAL A 219 -11.20 10.99 19.54
C VAL A 219 -10.77 12.45 19.55
N ALA A 220 -11.44 13.29 18.75
CA ALA A 220 -11.20 14.71 18.73
C ALA A 220 -11.54 15.29 20.11
N ASP A 221 -10.68 16.17 20.61
CA ASP A 221 -10.91 16.86 21.88
C ASP A 221 -11.74 18.11 21.61
N GLU A 222 -12.89 18.26 22.28
CA GLU A 222 -13.86 19.33 21.99
C GLU A 222 -13.24 20.73 22.16
N ASP A 223 -12.26 20.86 23.05
CA ASP A 223 -11.62 22.14 23.40
C ASP A 223 -10.41 22.51 22.51
N ASN A 224 -9.92 21.60 21.67
CA ASN A 224 -8.70 21.83 20.91
C ASN A 224 -8.97 21.95 19.40
N SER A 225 -9.17 23.19 18.93
CA SER A 225 -9.43 23.52 17.51
C SER A 225 -8.33 23.02 16.55
N THR A 226 -7.16 22.64 17.06
CA THR A 226 -6.06 22.04 16.28
C THR A 226 -6.25 20.55 15.96
N THR A 227 -7.31 19.90 16.49
CA THR A 227 -7.59 18.47 16.29
C THR A 227 -8.75 18.18 15.34
N ARG A 228 -9.38 19.21 14.76
CA ARG A 228 -10.46 19.03 13.79
C ARG A 228 -9.91 18.49 12.48
N ARG A 229 -10.35 17.29 12.09
CA ARG A 229 -9.90 16.63 10.87
C ARG A 229 -11.02 16.62 9.84
N PHE A 230 -10.66 16.95 8.60
CA PHE A 230 -11.60 17.05 7.51
C PHE A 230 -11.25 16.04 6.45
N PHE A 231 -12.26 15.39 5.91
CA PHE A 231 -12.11 14.32 4.94
C PHE A 231 -13.00 14.59 3.73
N ARG A 232 -12.44 14.42 2.54
CA ARG A 232 -13.16 14.51 1.28
C ARG A 232 -13.52 13.11 0.78
N CYS A 233 -14.78 12.92 0.42
CA CYS A 233 -15.23 11.71 -0.24
C CYS A 233 -14.77 11.65 -1.69
N VAL A 234 -14.13 10.55 -2.07
CA VAL A 234 -13.54 10.36 -3.40
C VAL A 234 -14.19 9.22 -4.19
N VAL A 235 -15.28 8.67 -3.67
CA VAL A 235 -16.09 7.65 -4.33
C VAL A 235 -17.53 8.11 -4.44
N GLU A 236 -18.27 7.55 -5.39
CA GLU A 236 -19.71 7.81 -5.50
C GLU A 236 -20.47 7.04 -4.41
N GLY A 237 -21.23 7.75 -3.57
CA GLY A 237 -22.17 7.14 -2.63
C GLY A 237 -21.51 6.39 -1.47
N CYS A 238 -20.66 7.07 -0.69
CA CYS A 238 -20.10 6.49 0.53
C CYS A 238 -21.22 6.25 1.56
N LYS A 239 -21.42 4.98 1.94
CA LYS A 239 -22.50 4.54 2.83
C LYS A 239 -22.25 4.97 4.28
N VAL A 240 -23.22 5.66 4.86
CA VAL A 240 -23.25 6.09 6.26
C VAL A 240 -24.09 5.14 7.09
N ARG A 241 -23.65 4.83 8.32
CA ARG A 241 -24.31 3.88 9.23
C ARG A 241 -24.41 4.44 10.64
N GLU A 242 -25.35 3.93 11.43
CA GLU A 242 -25.55 4.34 12.83
C GLU A 242 -24.41 3.88 13.74
N ARG A 243 -23.74 2.79 13.38
CA ARG A 243 -22.64 2.20 14.15
C ARG A 243 -21.46 1.85 13.27
N ALA A 244 -20.29 1.71 13.90
CA ALA A 244 -19.06 1.23 13.29
C ALA A 244 -19.10 -0.29 13.01
N ASP A 245 -20.06 -0.69 12.17
CA ASP A 245 -20.33 -2.08 11.82
C ASP A 245 -20.88 -2.15 10.39
N LEU A 246 -20.33 -3.05 9.57
CA LEU A 246 -20.75 -3.22 8.18
C LEU A 246 -22.15 -3.86 8.05
N GLU A 247 -22.60 -4.61 9.06
CA GLU A 247 -23.91 -5.29 9.07
C GLU A 247 -25.07 -4.34 9.40
N HIS A 248 -24.77 -3.17 9.96
CA HIS A 248 -25.78 -2.17 10.27
C HIS A 248 -26.33 -1.51 9.00
N SER A 249 -27.62 -1.17 9.05
CA SER A 249 -28.34 -0.56 7.95
C SER A 249 -27.80 0.84 7.62
N GLU A 250 -27.94 1.20 6.34
CA GLU A 250 -27.50 2.47 5.81
C GLU A 250 -28.46 3.59 6.28
N LEU A 251 -27.92 4.63 6.91
CA LEU A 251 -28.64 5.85 7.28
C LEU A 251 -28.74 6.82 6.10
N GLY A 252 -27.76 6.78 5.19
CA GLY A 252 -27.66 7.68 4.06
C GLY A 252 -26.29 7.60 3.41
N TYR A 253 -25.91 8.68 2.72
CA TYR A 253 -24.69 8.71 1.92
C TYR A 253 -23.93 10.02 2.09
N VAL A 254 -22.60 9.93 2.02
CA VAL A 254 -21.69 11.04 1.72
C VAL A 254 -21.38 10.98 0.23
N LEU A 255 -21.62 12.07 -0.48
CA LEU A 255 -21.51 12.12 -1.93
C LEU A 255 -20.08 12.40 -2.37
N TYR A 256 -19.78 12.06 -3.62
CA TYR A 256 -18.47 12.38 -4.20
C TYR A 256 -18.19 13.89 -4.10
N GLY A 257 -17.02 14.25 -3.60
CA GLY A 257 -16.60 15.63 -3.41
C GLY A 257 -17.04 16.26 -2.07
N ASP A 258 -17.97 15.65 -1.34
CA ASP A 258 -18.36 16.14 0.00
C ASP A 258 -17.15 16.15 0.93
N VAL A 259 -17.01 17.24 1.68
CA VAL A 259 -16.03 17.40 2.75
C VAL A 259 -16.74 17.38 4.09
N VAL A 260 -16.39 16.39 4.90
CA VAL A 260 -16.97 16.12 6.21
C VAL A 260 -15.94 16.25 7.30
N GLU A 261 -16.37 16.82 8.43
CA GLU A 261 -15.60 16.79 9.67
C GLU A 261 -15.74 15.44 10.35
N VAL A 262 -14.59 14.87 10.72
CA VAL A 262 -14.48 13.60 11.43
C VAL A 262 -14.03 13.88 12.85
N VAL A 263 -14.83 13.42 13.80
CA VAL A 263 -14.64 13.66 15.24
C VAL A 263 -14.06 12.46 15.96
N GLU A 264 -14.11 11.28 15.36
CA GLU A 264 -13.57 10.06 15.95
C GLU A 264 -13.22 9.05 14.86
N ALA A 265 -12.20 8.24 15.11
CA ALA A 265 -11.89 7.05 14.32
C ALA A 265 -11.84 5.84 15.24
N THR A 266 -12.41 4.72 14.79
CA THR A 266 -12.38 3.45 15.50
C THR A 266 -12.06 2.30 14.54
N VAL A 267 -11.58 1.19 15.09
CA VAL A 267 -11.29 -0.03 14.33
C VAL A 267 -12.23 -1.12 14.81
N ALA A 268 -13.10 -1.59 13.92
CA ALA A 268 -14.00 -2.69 14.21
C ALA A 268 -13.22 -3.99 14.45
N SER A 269 -13.89 -4.97 15.06
CA SER A 269 -13.26 -6.25 15.41
C SER A 269 -12.72 -7.03 14.20
N ASP A 270 -13.27 -6.80 13.02
CA ASP A 270 -12.83 -7.42 11.77
C ASP A 270 -11.67 -6.66 11.09
N GLY A 271 -11.23 -5.53 11.66
CA GLY A 271 -10.13 -4.70 11.16
C GLY A 271 -10.56 -3.56 10.21
N VAL A 272 -11.86 -3.29 10.06
CA VAL A 272 -12.34 -2.14 9.28
C VAL A 272 -12.14 -0.85 10.08
N VAL A 273 -11.63 0.20 9.43
CA VAL A 273 -11.57 1.53 10.02
C VAL A 273 -12.87 2.28 9.72
N PHE A 274 -13.53 2.71 10.80
CA PHE A 274 -14.70 3.57 10.74
C PHE A 274 -14.38 4.96 11.26
N LEU A 275 -14.85 5.97 10.54
CA LEU A 275 -14.75 7.38 10.90
C LEU A 275 -16.13 7.87 11.33
N ARG A 276 -16.24 8.44 12.52
CA ARG A 276 -17.44 9.10 13.01
C ARG A 276 -17.49 10.52 12.47
N LEU A 277 -18.59 10.83 11.79
CA LEU A 277 -18.88 12.16 11.31
C LEU A 277 -19.39 13.03 12.46
N HIS A 278 -19.15 14.34 12.37
CA HIS A 278 -19.76 15.32 13.27
C HIS A 278 -21.29 15.22 13.22
N ASP A 279 -21.95 15.40 14.37
CA ASP A 279 -23.41 15.30 14.55
C ASP A 279 -24.22 16.32 13.71
N ARG A 280 -23.61 17.38 13.18
CA ARG A 280 -24.27 18.37 12.33
C ARG A 280 -24.74 17.79 10.98
N TYR A 281 -24.25 16.61 10.61
CA TYR A 281 -24.51 16.03 9.29
C TYR A 281 -25.67 15.03 9.26
N PHE A 282 -25.98 14.41 10.40
CA PHE A 282 -26.98 13.36 10.54
C PHE A 282 -27.59 13.41 11.93
N ASP A 283 -28.85 13.03 12.07
CA ASP A 283 -29.54 12.98 13.36
C ASP A 283 -29.00 11.83 14.22
N GLY A 284 -27.90 12.09 14.95
CA GLY A 284 -27.24 11.13 15.84
C GLY A 284 -25.89 10.61 15.31
N PRO A 285 -25.35 9.54 15.93
CA PRO A 285 -24.06 8.99 15.55
C PRO A 285 -24.06 8.47 14.11
N ALA A 286 -23.10 8.91 13.31
CA ALA A 286 -22.99 8.55 11.91
C ALA A 286 -21.55 8.13 11.56
N TRP A 287 -21.41 6.95 10.99
CA TRP A 287 -20.13 6.29 10.73
C TRP A 287 -19.98 5.94 9.27
N VAL A 288 -18.79 6.17 8.75
CA VAL A 288 -18.40 5.83 7.37
C VAL A 288 -17.12 5.03 7.39
N VAL A 289 -16.90 4.23 6.35
CA VAL A 289 -15.68 3.46 6.22
C VAL A 289 -14.59 4.36 5.62
N GLU A 290 -13.39 4.36 6.21
CA GLU A 290 -12.25 5.12 5.69
C GLU A 290 -11.79 4.61 4.31
N ARG A 291 -11.79 3.28 4.12
CA ARG A 291 -11.31 2.57 2.92
C ARG A 291 -12.24 1.44 2.48
N SER A 292 -12.36 1.24 1.18
CA SER A 292 -13.14 0.14 0.63
C SER A 292 -12.49 -1.21 0.95
N LEU A 293 -13.26 -2.30 0.80
CA LEU A 293 -12.73 -3.66 0.92
C LEU A 293 -11.61 -3.94 -0.09
N ASP A 294 -11.60 -3.25 -1.22
CA ASP A 294 -10.53 -3.31 -2.22
C ASP A 294 -9.34 -2.41 -1.88
N ASN A 295 -9.35 -1.80 -0.70
CA ASN A 295 -8.34 -0.89 -0.19
C ASN A 295 -8.19 0.40 -1.04
N GLU A 296 -9.28 0.84 -1.65
CA GLU A 296 -9.35 2.18 -2.23
C GLU A 296 -9.78 3.14 -1.13
N SER A 297 -9.04 4.24 -0.94
CA SER A 297 -9.47 5.29 -0.01
C SER A 297 -10.85 5.76 -0.42
N VAL A 298 -11.80 5.69 0.51
CA VAL A 298 -13.16 6.20 0.34
C VAL A 298 -13.18 7.67 0.72
N LEU A 299 -12.42 7.99 1.77
CA LEU A 299 -12.22 9.33 2.29
C LEU A 299 -10.72 9.67 2.27
N ASN A 300 -10.39 10.85 1.79
CA ASN A 300 -9.04 11.40 1.85
C ASN A 300 -9.00 12.58 2.81
N GLU A 301 -8.05 12.59 3.73
CA GLU A 301 -7.83 13.75 4.59
C GLU A 301 -7.48 14.97 3.75
N VAL A 302 -8.17 16.08 4.03
CA VAL A 302 -7.99 17.37 3.37
C VAL A 302 -7.81 18.44 4.43
N GLU A 303 -7.30 19.58 3.99
CA GLU A 303 -7.19 20.72 4.87
C GLU A 303 -8.56 21.15 5.42
N GLY A 304 -8.60 21.75 6.61
CA GLY A 304 -9.80 22.35 7.19
C GLY A 304 -10.08 23.78 6.72
N PRO A 305 -11.11 24.44 7.27
CA PRO A 305 -11.41 25.83 6.98
C PRO A 305 -10.40 26.75 7.68
N TRP A 306 -10.09 27.88 7.07
CA TRP A 306 -9.21 28.90 7.64
C TRP A 306 -9.52 30.27 7.04
N VAL A 307 -9.24 31.32 7.81
CA VAL A 307 -9.40 32.71 7.39
C VAL A 307 -8.08 33.46 7.61
N SER A 308 -7.60 34.16 6.59
CA SER A 308 -6.45 35.05 6.71
C SER A 308 -6.81 36.22 7.63
N SER A 309 -6.00 36.44 8.65
CA SER A 309 -6.19 37.56 9.59
C SER A 309 -4.93 38.41 9.68
N SER A 310 -5.03 39.61 10.25
CA SER A 310 -3.85 40.45 10.50
C SER A 310 -2.86 39.81 11.47
N ALA A 311 -3.34 38.98 12.41
CA ALA A 311 -2.52 38.24 13.37
C ALA A 311 -1.86 37.00 12.77
N THR A 312 -2.51 36.38 11.77
CA THR A 312 -2.03 35.18 11.06
C THR A 312 -2.21 35.37 9.55
N PRO A 313 -1.38 36.24 8.92
CA PRO A 313 -1.52 36.52 7.50
C PRO A 313 -1.22 35.26 6.69
N ARG A 314 -2.25 34.76 6.02
CA ARG A 314 -2.17 33.59 5.14
C ARG A 314 -2.64 33.97 3.74
N LYS A 315 -1.79 33.76 2.75
CA LYS A 315 -2.12 33.93 1.33
C LYS A 315 -1.62 32.73 0.57
N GLU A 316 -2.51 32.09 -0.16
CA GLU A 316 -2.19 30.90 -0.94
C GLU A 316 -2.55 31.10 -2.39
N THR A 317 -1.68 30.65 -3.28
CA THR A 317 -1.92 30.76 -4.72
C THR A 317 -2.58 29.48 -5.21
N TYR A 318 -3.65 29.62 -5.99
CA TYR A 318 -4.37 28.53 -6.63
C TYR A 318 -4.39 28.73 -8.15
N ARG A 319 -4.44 27.64 -8.90
CA ARG A 319 -4.54 27.62 -10.36
C ARG A 319 -5.86 27.00 -10.79
N CYS A 320 -6.59 27.67 -11.67
CA CYS A 320 -7.74 27.06 -12.34
C CYS A 320 -7.27 25.97 -13.30
N VAL A 321 -7.84 24.77 -13.18
CA VAL A 321 -7.50 23.61 -14.03
C VAL A 321 -8.67 23.10 -14.84
N GLN A 322 -9.86 23.66 -14.62
CA GLN A 322 -11.03 23.31 -15.42
C GLN A 322 -10.96 23.99 -16.79
N ASP A 323 -11.05 23.20 -17.86
CA ASP A 323 -10.98 23.69 -19.24
C ASP A 323 -12.03 24.77 -19.55
N SER A 324 -13.25 24.59 -19.03
CA SER A 324 -14.32 25.57 -19.17
C SER A 324 -14.15 26.81 -18.27
N GLY A 325 -13.06 26.92 -17.51
CA GLY A 325 -12.87 27.92 -16.45
C GLY A 325 -13.72 27.66 -15.19
N ALA A 326 -13.33 28.28 -14.09
CA ALA A 326 -13.97 28.14 -12.77
C ALA A 326 -15.00 29.26 -12.53
N PRO A 327 -16.28 28.94 -12.27
CA PRO A 327 -17.29 29.95 -11.95
C PRO A 327 -16.97 30.71 -10.65
N VAL A 328 -17.11 32.03 -10.69
CA VAL A 328 -16.93 32.92 -9.53
C VAL A 328 -18.30 33.38 -9.03
N ARG A 329 -18.48 33.44 -7.71
CA ARG A 329 -19.74 33.77 -7.04
C ARG A 329 -19.52 34.85 -5.98
N MET A 330 -20.58 35.57 -5.63
CA MET A 330 -20.55 36.52 -4.50
C MET A 330 -20.76 35.83 -3.15
N GLU A 331 -21.40 34.67 -3.16
CA GLU A 331 -21.70 33.87 -1.97
C GLU A 331 -21.11 32.46 -2.15
N PRO A 332 -20.60 31.83 -1.07
CA PRO A 332 -20.00 30.49 -1.12
C PRO A 332 -21.08 29.41 -1.18
N GLU A 333 -21.97 29.46 -2.18
CA GLU A 333 -23.07 28.52 -2.33
C GLU A 333 -23.20 28.06 -3.78
N LEU A 334 -23.56 26.78 -3.97
CA LEU A 334 -23.78 26.25 -5.32
C LEU A 334 -25.00 26.87 -6.02
N ALA A 335 -26.01 27.29 -5.24
CA ALA A 335 -27.24 27.88 -5.74
C ALA A 335 -27.08 29.35 -6.17
N ALA A 336 -26.11 30.07 -5.57
CA ALA A 336 -25.83 31.46 -5.94
C ALA A 336 -25.39 31.54 -7.42
N PRO A 337 -25.91 32.47 -8.24
CA PRO A 337 -25.55 32.58 -9.64
C PRO A 337 -24.07 32.99 -9.82
N PRO A 338 -23.38 32.54 -10.89
CA PRO A 338 -22.02 32.95 -11.14
C PRO A 338 -22.00 34.40 -11.66
N VAL A 339 -21.14 35.23 -11.07
CA VAL A 339 -20.92 36.64 -11.48
C VAL A 339 -19.74 36.80 -12.44
N GLY A 340 -18.91 35.76 -12.54
CA GLY A 340 -17.72 35.78 -13.39
C GLY A 340 -17.13 34.39 -13.55
N ARG A 341 -15.95 34.34 -14.18
CA ARG A 341 -15.24 33.08 -14.42
C ARG A 341 -13.73 33.29 -14.45
N ILE A 342 -13.01 32.47 -13.71
CA ILE A 342 -11.55 32.40 -13.78
C ILE A 342 -11.19 31.50 -14.97
N PRO A 343 -10.39 31.96 -15.94
CA PRO A 343 -10.03 31.15 -17.10
C PRO A 343 -9.06 30.02 -16.72
N CYS A 344 -9.07 28.94 -17.50
CA CYS A 344 -8.14 27.82 -17.31
C CYS A 344 -6.69 28.31 -17.32
N GLY A 345 -5.89 27.81 -16.39
CA GLY A 345 -4.48 28.17 -16.22
C GLY A 345 -4.24 29.44 -15.41
N ALA A 346 -5.25 30.29 -15.18
CA ALA A 346 -5.08 31.51 -14.39
C ALA A 346 -4.76 31.22 -12.93
N LEU A 347 -3.97 32.11 -12.33
CA LEU A 347 -3.60 32.07 -10.91
C LEU A 347 -4.48 33.04 -10.14
N VAL A 348 -4.96 32.60 -8.98
CA VAL A 348 -5.73 33.42 -8.04
C VAL A 348 -5.13 33.34 -6.65
N THR A 349 -5.23 34.45 -5.91
CA THR A 349 -4.77 34.52 -4.52
C THR A 349 -5.96 34.26 -3.61
N VAL A 350 -5.84 33.25 -2.76
CA VAL A 350 -6.85 32.83 -1.78
C VAL A 350 -6.47 33.32 -0.40
N VAL A 351 -7.45 33.92 0.28
CA VAL A 351 -7.31 34.48 1.64
C VAL A 351 -8.25 33.82 2.63
N GLU A 352 -9.14 32.95 2.19
CA GLU A 352 -9.99 32.17 3.06
C GLU A 352 -10.44 30.91 2.36
N ARG A 353 -10.56 29.85 3.16
CA ARG A 353 -11.08 28.55 2.76
C ARG A 353 -12.24 28.22 3.69
N ALA A 354 -13.42 28.08 3.13
CA ALA A 354 -14.64 27.76 3.86
C ALA A 354 -15.18 26.39 3.45
N ILE A 355 -15.75 25.67 4.42
CA ILE A 355 -16.52 24.45 4.17
C ILE A 355 -17.97 24.79 4.48
N THR A 356 -18.83 24.66 3.48
CA THR A 356 -20.22 25.11 3.57
C THR A 356 -21.11 24.05 4.22
N GLU A 357 -22.35 24.41 4.55
CA GLU A 357 -23.36 23.46 5.03
C GLU A 357 -23.67 22.36 3.99
N GLN A 358 -23.53 22.68 2.69
CA GLN A 358 -23.62 21.71 1.60
C GLN A 358 -22.36 20.82 1.46
N ARG A 359 -21.45 20.88 2.44
CA ARG A 359 -20.22 20.07 2.50
C ARG A 359 -19.28 20.34 1.33
N GLN A 360 -19.37 21.51 0.70
CA GLN A 360 -18.50 21.91 -0.40
C GLN A 360 -17.42 22.86 0.08
N VAL A 361 -16.29 22.87 -0.62
CA VAL A 361 -15.20 23.78 -0.29
C VAL A 361 -15.22 24.98 -1.22
N PHE A 362 -15.29 26.16 -0.62
CA PHE A 362 -15.18 27.44 -1.32
C PHE A 362 -13.95 28.21 -0.86
N LEU A 363 -13.32 28.87 -1.80
CA LEU A 363 -12.13 29.68 -1.61
C LEU A 363 -12.47 31.14 -1.89
N ARG A 364 -12.21 32.03 -0.93
CA ARG A 364 -12.35 33.46 -1.14
C ARG A 364 -11.11 33.98 -1.83
N ILE A 365 -11.31 34.57 -2.99
CA ILE A 365 -10.24 35.14 -3.80
C ILE A 365 -10.14 36.65 -3.55
N VAL A 366 -8.94 37.18 -3.74
CA VAL A 366 -8.69 38.62 -3.80
C VAL A 366 -8.46 38.99 -5.26
N ASP A 367 -9.19 39.98 -5.75
CA ASP A 367 -8.96 40.54 -7.08
C ASP A 367 -7.54 41.10 -7.13
N SER A 368 -6.71 40.56 -8.03
CA SER A 368 -5.32 41.01 -8.18
C SER A 368 -5.20 42.25 -9.07
N ASP A 369 -6.29 42.64 -9.75
CA ASP A 369 -6.34 43.75 -10.73
C ASP A 369 -7.24 44.93 -10.30
N ALA A 370 -7.71 44.97 -9.05
CA ALA A 370 -8.38 46.16 -8.54
C ALA A 370 -7.31 47.26 -8.30
N HIS A 371 -7.30 48.28 -9.15
CA HIS A 371 -6.65 49.55 -8.87
C HIS A 371 -6.91 49.94 -7.42
N GLU A 372 -5.85 50.33 -6.70
CA GLU A 372 -5.90 50.90 -5.37
C GLU A 372 -6.78 52.17 -5.38
N ASP A 373 -8.09 52.00 -5.28
CA ASP A 373 -9.01 53.05 -4.90
C ASP A 373 -9.30 52.89 -3.40
N PRO A 374 -8.69 53.71 -2.53
CA PRO A 374 -8.73 53.51 -1.08
C PRO A 374 -10.13 53.67 -0.45
N ASP A 375 -11.14 54.05 -1.24
CA ASP A 375 -12.54 54.22 -0.79
C ASP A 375 -13.50 53.11 -1.26
N TYR A 376 -13.04 52.08 -1.99
CA TYR A 376 -13.89 50.94 -2.38
C TYR A 376 -13.58 49.68 -1.55
N VAL A 377 -14.10 49.65 -0.32
CA VAL A 377 -14.22 48.40 0.44
C VAL A 377 -15.33 47.57 -0.23
N SER A 378 -14.96 46.69 -1.17
CA SER A 378 -15.90 45.65 -1.61
C SER A 378 -16.14 44.71 -0.44
N GLU A 379 -17.16 44.98 0.36
CA GLU A 379 -17.59 44.19 1.52
C GLU A 379 -18.01 42.75 1.15
N GLY A 380 -18.13 42.42 -0.14
CA GLY A 380 -18.30 41.05 -0.62
C GLY A 380 -17.04 40.55 -1.30
N GLY A 381 -16.32 39.62 -0.66
CA GLY A 381 -15.25 38.88 -1.34
C GLY A 381 -15.83 37.91 -2.37
N GLN A 382 -15.14 37.75 -3.50
CA GLN A 382 -15.51 36.77 -4.52
C GLN A 382 -15.11 35.36 -4.08
N TRP A 383 -15.92 34.37 -4.46
CA TRP A 383 -15.73 32.97 -4.09
C TRP A 383 -15.63 32.07 -5.32
N VAL A 384 -14.76 31.08 -5.24
CA VAL A 384 -14.63 30.01 -6.23
C VAL A 384 -14.66 28.66 -5.52
N ILE A 385 -15.24 27.65 -6.15
CA ILE A 385 -15.28 26.31 -5.59
C ILE A 385 -13.91 25.61 -5.78
N GLU A 386 -13.39 24.96 -4.73
CA GLU A 386 -12.16 24.16 -4.82
C GLU A 386 -12.42 22.83 -5.55
N THR A 387 -13.52 22.16 -5.18
CA THR A 387 -13.91 20.83 -5.64
C THR A 387 -15.39 20.81 -6.00
N SER A 388 -15.75 20.27 -7.15
CA SER A 388 -17.15 20.16 -7.58
C SER A 388 -17.63 18.71 -7.47
N THR A 389 -18.94 18.52 -7.26
CA THR A 389 -19.59 17.20 -7.31
C THR A 389 -19.38 16.47 -8.63
N CYS A 390 -19.07 17.18 -9.72
CA CYS A 390 -18.76 16.60 -11.02
C CYS A 390 -17.27 16.55 -11.38
N CYS A 391 -16.38 17.19 -10.61
CA CYS A 391 -14.95 17.32 -10.92
C CYS A 391 -14.13 17.38 -9.63
N ALA A 392 -13.16 16.46 -9.49
CA ALA A 392 -12.31 16.31 -8.31
C ALA A 392 -11.68 17.62 -7.79
N SER A 393 -11.30 18.52 -8.70
CA SER A 393 -10.81 19.88 -8.40
C SER A 393 -11.11 20.83 -9.55
N VAL A 394 -11.59 22.03 -9.23
CA VAL A 394 -11.83 23.14 -10.17
C VAL A 394 -10.64 24.10 -10.16
N VAL A 395 -10.12 24.37 -8.96
CA VAL A 395 -8.86 25.06 -8.73
C VAL A 395 -7.95 24.19 -7.86
N ILE A 396 -6.64 24.24 -8.10
CA ILE A 396 -5.64 23.49 -7.33
C ILE A 396 -4.63 24.42 -6.70
N LYS A 397 -4.24 24.15 -5.46
CA LYS A 397 -3.17 24.88 -4.79
C LYS A 397 -1.86 24.72 -5.55
N THR A 398 -1.21 25.84 -5.88
CA THR A 398 0.14 25.81 -6.46
C THR A 398 1.17 25.69 -5.35
N LYS A 399 2.16 24.81 -5.54
CA LYS A 399 3.26 24.60 -4.58
C LYS A 399 4.15 25.83 -4.45
#